data_AF-A0A517XZP6-F1
#
_entry.id   AF-A0A517XZP6-F1
#
_cell.length_a   1.000
_cell.length_b   1.000
_cell.length_c   1.000
_cell.angle_alpha   90.00
_cell.angle_beta   90.00
_cell.angle_gamma   90.00
#
_symmetry.space_group_name_H-M   'P 1'
#
loop_
_entity.id
_entity.type
_entity.pdbx_description
1 polymer ?
#
loop_
_entity_poly.entity_id
_entity_poly.type
_entity_poly.pdbx_seq_one_letter_code
_entity_poly.pdbx_strand_id
1 'polypeptide(L)'
;MSIPIQDQALAAVLGSAVGVQHMIGPDGKVLGRFIPEPRPGMAFPEFGVTDEELARELADPNAPRFTAEQVMARLREIDQCTR
;
A
#
# COMPACT_ATOMS: atom_id res chain seq x y z
N MET A 1 18.76 -12.75 13.75
CA MET A 1 18.21 -13.60 14.83
C MET A 1 16.73 -13.77 14.52
N SER A 2 16.24 -15.00 14.41
CA SER A 2 14.83 -15.29 14.09
C SER A 2 14.09 -15.74 15.35
N ILE A 3 12.82 -15.38 15.46
CA ILE A 3 11.93 -15.79 16.56
C ILE A 3 10.86 -16.70 15.93
N PRO A 4 10.89 -18.02 16.16
CA PRO A 4 9.91 -18.93 15.58
C PRO A 4 8.54 -18.73 16.25
N ILE A 5 7.49 -18.63 15.43
CA ILE A 5 6.10 -18.58 15.90
C ILE A 5 5.60 -20.01 16.05
N GLN A 6 5.32 -20.42 17.29
CA GLN A 6 4.84 -21.78 17.59
C GLN A 6 3.31 -21.91 17.47
N ASP A 7 2.61 -20.80 17.61
CA ASP A 7 1.15 -20.75 17.50
C ASP A 7 0.72 -20.74 16.03
N GLN A 8 0.06 -21.80 15.60
CA GLN A 8 -0.40 -21.98 14.22
C GLN A 8 -1.51 -21.00 13.83
N ALA A 9 -2.37 -20.60 14.77
CA ALA A 9 -3.41 -19.61 14.50
C ALA A 9 -2.78 -18.23 14.27
N LEU A 10 -1.82 -17.85 15.11
CA LEU A 10 -1.06 -16.62 14.92
C LEU A 10 -0.27 -16.63 13.60
N ALA A 11 0.36 -17.76 13.27
CA ALA A 11 1.07 -17.93 12.00
C ALA A 11 0.14 -17.76 10.79
N ALA A 12 -1.09 -18.28 10.83
CA ALA A 12 -2.07 -18.10 9.76
C ALA A 12 -2.53 -16.63 9.63
N VAL A 13 -2.74 -15.94 10.76
CA VAL A 13 -3.11 -14.51 10.76
C VAL A 13 -1.99 -13.67 10.13
N LEU A 14 -0.76 -13.84 10.58
CA LEU A 14 0.38 -13.09 10.03
C LEU A 14 0.67 -13.49 8.58
N GLY A 15 0.54 -14.78 8.26
CA GLY A 15 0.71 -15.29 6.91
C GLY A 15 -0.31 -14.74 5.92
N SER A 16 -1.51 -14.36 6.38
CA SER A 16 -2.57 -13.75 5.56
C SER A 16 -2.52 -12.21 5.51
N ALA A 17 -1.74 -11.55 6.37
CA ALA A 17 -1.65 -10.09 6.43
C ALA A 17 -1.21 -9.47 5.10
N VAL A 18 -1.92 -8.43 4.67
CA VAL A 18 -1.69 -7.74 3.39
C VAL A 18 -0.94 -6.41 3.56
N GLY A 19 -0.55 -6.08 4.79
CA GLY A 19 0.14 -4.86 5.14
C GLY A 19 0.75 -4.93 6.54
N VAL A 20 1.40 -3.84 6.96
CA VAL A 20 2.14 -3.80 8.22
C VAL A 20 1.20 -3.94 9.42
N GLN A 21 1.51 -4.88 10.32
CA GLN A 21 0.75 -5.12 11.55
C GLN A 21 1.55 -4.70 12.78
N HIS A 22 0.88 -4.11 13.78
CA HIS A 22 1.46 -3.91 15.10
C HIS A 22 1.33 -5.18 15.94
N MET A 23 2.44 -5.65 16.50
CA MET A 23 2.46 -6.79 17.42
C MET A 23 2.22 -6.25 18.83
N ILE A 24 1.03 -6.43 19.36
CA ILE A 24 0.63 -5.94 20.68
C ILE A 24 0.59 -7.12 21.66
N GLY A 25 1.27 -6.97 22.80
CA GLY A 25 1.29 -7.95 23.88
C GLY A 25 -0.02 -7.95 24.68
N PRO A 26 -0.23 -8.97 25.54
CA PRO A 26 -1.42 -9.06 26.39
C PRO A 26 -1.53 -7.93 27.42
N ASP A 27 -0.42 -7.25 27.72
CA ASP A 27 -0.37 -6.05 28.57
C ASP A 27 -0.68 -4.74 27.82
N GLY A 28 -1.06 -4.84 26.54
CA GLY A 28 -1.34 -3.70 25.67
C GLY A 28 -0.10 -2.98 25.14
N LYS A 29 1.11 -3.46 25.41
CA LYS A 29 2.34 -2.84 24.91
C LYS A 29 2.68 -3.29 23.50
N VAL A 30 3.25 -2.37 22.72
CA VAL A 30 3.79 -2.68 21.40
C VAL A 30 5.10 -3.44 21.58
N LEU A 31 5.11 -4.69 21.13
CA LEU A 31 6.28 -5.56 21.09
C LEU A 31 7.09 -5.33 19.80
N GLY A 32 6.43 -4.87 18.73
CA GLY A 32 7.09 -4.56 17.46
C GLY A 32 6.11 -4.40 16.30
N ARG A 33 6.64 -4.48 15.08
CA ARG A 33 5.87 -4.47 13.83
C ARG A 33 6.20 -5.71 13.01
N PHE A 34 5.16 -6.35 12.48
CA PHE A 34 5.28 -7.40 11.48
C PHE A 34 5.08 -6.78 10.10
N ILE A 35 6.07 -6.96 9.23
CA ILE A 35 6.01 -6.55 7.83
C ILE A 35 5.95 -7.85 7.02
N PRO A 36 4.79 -8.18 6.41
CA PRO A 36 4.70 -9.38 5.59
C PRO A 36 5.67 -9.30 4.42
N GLU A 37 6.28 -10.43 4.05
CA GLU A 37 7.09 -10.48 2.83
C GLU A 37 6.20 -10.18 1.61
N PRO A 38 6.73 -9.41 0.63
CA PRO A 38 6.01 -9.16 -0.62
C PRO A 38 5.65 -10.49 -1.27
N ARG A 39 4.35 -10.72 -1.53
CA ARG A 39 3.92 -11.91 -2.26
C ARG A 39 4.13 -11.68 -3.76
N PRO A 40 4.70 -12.65 -4.49
CA PRO A 40 4.78 -12.58 -5.95
C PRO A 40 3.39 -12.32 -6.54
N GLY A 41 3.22 -11.24 -7.31
CA GLY A 41 1.95 -10.85 -7.92
C GLY A 41 1.00 -10.03 -7.04
N MET A 42 1.38 -9.65 -5.82
CA MET A 42 0.70 -8.60 -5.05
C MET A 42 1.57 -7.35 -5.00
N ALA A 43 1.27 -6.37 -5.86
CA ALA A 43 1.64 -4.98 -5.61
C ALA A 43 0.93 -4.55 -4.32
N PHE A 44 1.66 -3.93 -3.39
CA PHE A 44 1.14 -3.46 -2.10
C PHE A 44 -0.28 -2.86 -2.23
N PRO A 45 -1.24 -3.28 -1.40
CA PRO A 45 -2.55 -2.65 -1.40
C PRO A 45 -2.45 -1.46 -0.48
N GLU A 46 -2.44 -0.25 -1.04
CA GLU A 46 -3.49 0.71 -0.69
C GLU A 46 -3.91 1.52 -1.94
N PHE A 47 -3.01 1.87 -2.87
CA PHE A 47 -3.35 2.48 -4.19
C PHE A 47 -2.23 2.23 -5.23
N GLY A 48 -1.68 1.03 -5.27
CA GLY A 48 -0.57 0.69 -6.16
C GLY A 48 -1.05 0.15 -7.50
N VAL A 49 -0.75 0.86 -8.58
CA VAL A 49 -0.77 0.34 -9.96
C VAL A 49 0.25 -0.80 -10.04
N THR A 50 -0.07 -1.94 -10.67
CA THR A 50 0.92 -3.01 -10.82
C THR A 50 2.07 -2.59 -11.74
N ASP A 51 3.21 -3.28 -11.69
CA ASP A 51 4.34 -2.97 -12.58
C ASP A 51 3.95 -3.05 -14.07
N GLU A 52 3.10 -4.01 -14.43
CA GLU A 52 2.58 -4.17 -15.79
C GLU A 52 1.62 -3.03 -16.18
N GLU A 53 0.78 -2.60 -15.24
CA GLU A 53 -0.14 -1.49 -15.46
C GLU A 53 0.63 -0.15 -15.57
N LEU A 54 1.67 0.05 -14.76
CA LEU A 54 2.55 1.20 -14.83
C LEU A 54 3.30 1.22 -16.16
N ALA A 55 3.82 0.07 -16.60
CA ALA A 55 4.47 -0.06 -17.89
C ALA A 55 3.51 0.25 -19.05
N ARG A 56 2.25 -0.20 -18.95
CA ARG A 56 1.20 0.08 -19.94
C ARG A 56 0.87 1.57 -20.02
N GLU A 57 0.70 2.25 -18.88
CA GLU A 57 0.41 3.69 -18.83
C GLU A 57 1.58 4.53 -19.37
N LEU A 58 2.83 4.15 -19.05
CA LEU A 58 4.02 4.85 -19.55
C LEU A 58 4.22 4.66 -21.06
N ALA A 59 3.80 3.52 -21.60
CA ALA A 59 3.92 3.19 -23.01
C ALA A 59 2.74 3.71 -23.86
N ASP A 60 1.63 4.14 -23.26
CA ASP A 60 0.46 4.63 -24.01
C ASP A 60 0.75 6.01 -24.62
N PRO A 61 0.81 6.14 -25.96
CA PRO A 61 1.01 7.43 -26.62
C PRO A 61 -0.17 8.39 -26.47
N ASN A 62 -1.35 7.89 -26.10
CA ASN A 62 -2.56 8.68 -25.88
C ASN A 62 -2.79 9.05 -24.41
N ALA A 63 -1.90 8.61 -23.50
CA ALA A 63 -2.04 8.94 -22.09
C ALA A 63 -2.06 10.46 -21.89
N PRO A 64 -3.07 11.00 -21.18
CA PRO A 64 -3.17 12.44 -20.96
C PRO A 64 -2.01 12.91 -20.07
N ARG A 65 -1.18 13.81 -20.61
CA ARG A 65 -0.06 14.42 -19.89
C ARG A 65 -0.43 15.82 -19.45
N PHE A 66 -0.28 16.08 -18.16
CA PHE A 66 -0.61 17.38 -17.57
C PHE A 66 0.67 18.05 -17.06
N THR A 67 0.78 19.36 -17.25
CA THR A 67 1.81 20.17 -16.59
C THR A 67 1.43 20.39 -15.12
N ALA A 68 2.42 20.74 -14.30
CA ALA A 68 2.17 21.11 -12.91
C ALA A 68 1.14 22.25 -12.78
N GLU A 69 1.17 23.23 -13.69
CA GLU A 69 0.23 24.36 -13.71
C GLU A 69 -1.22 23.90 -13.96
N GLN A 70 -1.43 22.97 -14.90
CA GLN A 70 -2.75 22.41 -15.21
C GLN A 70 -3.31 21.62 -14.03
N VAL A 71 -2.47 20.84 -13.35
CA VAL A 71 -2.86 20.10 -12.13
C VAL A 71 -3.27 21.08 -11.03
N MET A 72 -2.48 22.12 -10.79
CA MET A 72 -2.78 23.12 -9.76
C MET A 72 -4.01 23.98 -10.08
N ALA A 73 -4.29 24.23 -11.36
CA ALA A 73 -5.54 24.87 -11.77
C ALA A 73 -6.75 23.98 -11.45
N ARG A 74 -6.68 22.69 -11.80
CA ARG A 74 -7.77 21.74 -11.54
C ARG A 74 -8.05 21.54 -10.05
N LEU A 75 -7.03 21.47 -9.21
CA LEU A 75 -7.20 21.35 -7.76
C LEU A 75 -7.90 22.57 -7.16
N ARG A 76 -7.61 23.77 -7.66
CA ARG A 76 -8.28 25.01 -7.23
C ARG A 76 -9.76 25.04 -7.62
N GLU A 77 -10.12 24.57 -8.81
CA GLU A 77 -11.52 24.46 -9.23
C GLU A 77 -12.31 23.50 -8.35
N ILE A 78 -11.71 22.35 -7.99
CA ILE A 78 -12.34 21.34 -7.14
C ILE A 78 -12.58 21.92 -5.74
N ASP A 79 -11.57 22.53 -5.11
CA ASP A 79 -11.70 23.15 -3.78
C ASP A 79 -12.84 24.19 -3.72
N GLN A 80 -13.02 24.96 -4.79
CA GLN A 80 -14.09 25.95 -4.92
C GLN A 80 -15.50 25.36 -5.05
N CYS A 81 -15.65 24.14 -5.56
CA CYS A 81 -16.96 23.49 -5.72
C CYS A 81 -17.41 22.69 -4.48
N THR A 82 -16.51 22.49 -3.51
CA THR A 82 -16.78 21.73 -2.27
C THR A 82 -17.15 22.61 -1.08
N ARG A 83 -17.25 23.93 -1.27
CA ARG A 83 -17.72 24.92 -0.28
C ARG A 83 -19.12 25.39 -0.62
#